data_AF-A0A6N8BQW7-F1
#
_entry.id   AF-A0A6N8BQW7-F1
#
_cell.length_a   1.000
_cell.length_b   1.000
_cell.length_c   1.000
_cell.angle_alpha   90.00
_cell.angle_beta   90.00
_cell.angle_gamma   90.00
#
_symmetry.space_group_name_H-M   'P 1'
#
loop_
_entity.id
_entity.type
_entity.pdbx_description
1 polymer ?
#
loop_
_entity_poly.entity_id
_entity_poly.type
_entity_poly.pdbx_seq_one_letter_code
_entity_poly.pdbx_strand_id
1 'polypeptide(L)'
;MNGPANAPANSLADLPADLDDTGRMDLYCLRRAYPQITGMVADAQGQWLVFTDGRRVLYAAAAGQEASGQESEWVVSVRVSMAEPYPLEPERPETPLGVSPGRRRSYDLLQTLYGASPKAVGSHLVQARLNGQHLHLSPAAAQAMNRADAVLAPQVAHEPRLKTLLKMDGGFAWRRIAGENRLSPHAFGIAFDISPGIATYWRWSKLRPHPLQKSYPASIVAAFENEGFIWGGKWHEYDLMHFEYRPEIICKARVLQGQEHLPGADAAAQSAGQSLAPVVKPTDKSAARPESKSADKTLDSAATRPAGLPQPEAAGAPAAP
;
A
#
# COMPACT_ATOMS: atom_id res chain seq x y z
N MET A 1 30.33 -13.79 26.42
CA MET A 1 30.34 -13.13 25.09
C MET A 1 28.95 -12.60 24.87
N ASN A 2 28.79 -11.29 24.69
CA ASN A 2 27.46 -10.69 24.56
C ASN A 2 27.07 -10.67 23.08
N GLY A 3 25.88 -11.16 22.75
CA GLY A 3 25.35 -11.07 21.39
C GLY A 3 25.07 -9.62 20.98
N PRO A 4 24.96 -9.31 19.68
CA PRO A 4 24.58 -7.99 19.22
C PRO A 4 23.17 -7.66 19.71
N ALA A 5 23.02 -6.51 20.37
CA ALA A 5 21.72 -6.04 20.83
C ALA A 5 20.90 -5.53 19.63
N ASN A 6 19.61 -5.89 19.58
CA ASN A 6 18.69 -5.30 18.61
C ASN A 6 18.53 -3.80 18.90
N ALA A 7 18.95 -2.95 17.96
CA ALA A 7 18.63 -1.53 18.00
C ALA A 7 17.12 -1.33 17.73
N PRO A 8 16.41 -0.45 18.47
CA PRO A 8 14.98 -0.24 18.30
C PRO A 8 14.69 0.58 17.03
N ALA A 9 14.18 -0.08 15.98
CA ALA A 9 13.89 0.54 14.68
C ALA A 9 12.83 1.68 14.73
N ASN A 10 12.09 1.82 15.82
CA ASN A 10 10.94 2.74 15.96
C ASN A 10 11.27 4.05 16.70
N SER A 11 12.55 4.42 16.89
CA SER A 11 12.88 5.73 17.46
C SER A 11 12.53 6.88 16.51
N LEU A 12 11.75 7.84 17.01
CA LEU A 12 11.44 9.13 16.38
C LEU A 12 12.43 10.24 16.80
N ALA A 13 13.46 9.93 17.60
CA ALA A 13 14.36 10.93 18.17
C ALA A 13 15.22 11.68 17.13
N ASP A 14 15.43 11.07 15.95
CA ASP A 14 16.25 11.60 14.85
C ASP A 14 15.40 12.15 13.68
N LEU A 15 14.18 12.64 13.96
CA LEU A 15 13.37 13.35 12.96
C LEU A 15 13.87 14.79 12.77
N PRO A 16 13.92 15.33 11.53
CA PRO A 16 14.05 16.76 11.31
C PRO A 16 12.93 17.53 12.03
N ALA A 17 13.28 18.60 12.75
CA ALA A 17 12.33 19.40 13.53
C ALA A 17 11.20 20.00 12.67
N ASP A 18 11.49 20.28 11.40
CA ASP A 18 10.61 20.96 10.44
C ASP A 18 9.75 20.00 9.59
N LEU A 19 9.70 18.71 9.96
CA LEU A 19 8.96 17.69 9.22
C LEU A 19 7.47 17.70 9.58
N ASP A 20 6.60 18.10 8.64
CA ASP A 20 5.14 18.10 8.82
C ASP A 20 4.53 16.68 8.98
N ASP A 21 3.25 16.59 9.34
CA ASP A 21 2.57 15.32 9.59
C ASP A 21 2.52 14.36 8.40
N THR A 22 2.50 14.87 7.16
CA THR A 22 2.63 14.01 5.98
C THR A 22 4.06 13.46 5.90
N GLY A 23 5.07 14.30 6.14
CA GLY A 23 6.46 13.88 6.25
C GLY A 23 6.72 12.86 7.35
N ARG A 24 6.12 13.03 8.54
CA ARG A 24 6.22 12.09 9.67
C ARG A 24 5.65 10.72 9.31
N MET A 25 4.45 10.69 8.73
CA MET A 25 3.80 9.45 8.27
C MET A 25 4.57 8.79 7.11
N ASP A 26 5.01 9.57 6.13
CA ASP A 26 5.73 9.05 4.97
C ASP A 26 7.08 8.46 5.37
N LEU A 27 7.84 9.12 6.25
CA LEU A 27 9.11 8.60 6.76
C LEU A 27 8.92 7.36 7.65
N TYR A 28 7.87 7.29 8.46
CA TYR A 28 7.51 6.07 9.20
C TYR A 28 7.27 4.90 8.23
N CYS A 29 6.43 5.11 7.21
CA CYS A 29 6.10 4.07 6.24
C CYS A 29 7.26 3.70 5.33
N LEU A 30 8.14 4.65 4.97
CA LEU A 30 9.37 4.39 4.22
C LEU A 30 10.37 3.56 5.03
N ARG A 31 10.58 3.86 6.32
CA ARG A 31 11.47 3.06 7.21
C ARG A 31 10.90 1.67 7.47
N ARG A 32 9.58 1.52 7.58
CA ARG A 32 8.89 0.23 7.71
C ARG A 32 9.00 -0.62 6.44
N ALA A 33 8.86 0.01 5.27
CA ALA A 33 8.97 -0.63 3.96
C ALA A 33 10.41 -1.01 3.59
N TYR A 34 11.37 -0.13 3.90
CA TYR A 34 12.75 -0.19 3.43
C TYR A 34 13.72 0.03 4.62
N PRO A 35 14.09 -1.03 5.36
CA PRO A 35 14.95 -0.91 6.54
C PRO A 35 16.35 -0.35 6.28
N GLN A 36 16.78 -0.24 5.01
CA GLN A 36 17.98 0.48 4.61
C GLN A 36 17.85 2.02 4.70
N ILE A 37 16.64 2.56 4.90
CA ILE A 37 16.42 3.99 5.21
C ILE A 37 16.55 4.17 6.72
N THR A 38 17.56 4.92 7.16
CA THR A 38 17.85 5.14 8.58
C THR A 38 17.09 6.32 9.16
N GLY A 39 16.90 7.39 8.37
CA GLY A 39 16.26 8.62 8.80
C GLY A 39 16.16 9.64 7.65
N MET A 40 16.08 10.92 8.01
CA MET A 40 15.99 12.03 7.06
C MET A 40 16.82 13.22 7.58
N VAL A 41 17.38 14.01 6.67
CA VAL A 41 18.06 15.29 6.97
C VAL A 41 17.51 16.41 6.10
N ALA A 42 17.70 17.65 6.51
CA ALA A 42 17.34 18.83 5.72
C ALA A 42 18.56 19.71 5.45
N ASP A 43 18.56 20.38 4.30
CA ASP A 43 19.52 21.42 3.91
C ASP A 43 18.82 22.49 3.04
N ALA A 44 19.58 23.43 2.48
CA ALA A 44 19.04 24.52 1.68
C ALA A 44 18.44 24.08 0.34
N GLN A 45 18.63 22.82 -0.08
CA GLN A 45 18.09 22.26 -1.32
C GLN A 45 16.79 21.48 -1.05
N GLY A 46 16.64 20.89 0.14
CA GLY A 46 15.40 20.25 0.55
C GLY A 46 15.55 19.25 1.70
N GLN A 47 14.60 18.31 1.73
CA GLN A 47 14.55 17.19 2.67
C GLN A 47 15.04 15.91 1.96
N TRP A 48 15.92 15.14 2.61
CA TRP A 48 16.63 14.01 2.02
C TRP A 48 16.53 12.77 2.91
N LEU A 49 16.06 11.65 2.34
CA LEU A 49 16.14 10.33 2.97
C LEU A 49 17.61 9.92 3.08
N VAL A 50 18.01 9.38 4.22
CA VAL A 50 19.38 8.88 4.47
C VAL A 50 19.37 7.36 4.49
N PHE A 51 20.32 6.75 3.78
CA PHE A 51 20.48 5.30 3.69
C PHE A 51 21.61 4.79 4.60
N THR A 52 21.56 3.50 4.95
CA THR A 52 22.58 2.80 5.76
C THR A 52 24.00 2.86 5.17
N ASP A 53 24.12 3.05 3.86
CA ASP A 53 25.39 3.21 3.14
C ASP A 53 25.82 4.68 2.93
N GLY A 54 25.10 5.62 3.55
CA GLY A 54 25.38 7.06 3.48
C GLY A 54 24.82 7.76 2.23
N ARG A 55 24.21 7.04 1.27
CA ARG A 55 23.51 7.66 0.13
C ARG A 55 22.32 8.50 0.61
N ARG A 56 21.96 9.51 -0.20
CA ARG A 56 20.81 10.38 0.01
C ARG A 56 19.88 10.35 -1.19
N VAL A 57 18.57 10.43 -0.96
CA VAL A 57 17.53 10.54 -2.00
C VAL A 57 16.60 11.70 -1.65
N LEU A 58 16.24 12.53 -2.61
CA LEU A 58 15.37 13.69 -2.39
C LEU A 58 13.96 13.25 -1.99
N TYR A 59 13.57 13.54 -0.75
CA TYR A 59 12.20 13.34 -0.28
C TYR A 59 11.28 14.44 -0.84
N ALA A 60 11.68 15.70 -0.66
CA ALA A 60 11.00 16.88 -1.17
C ALA A 60 12.00 18.03 -1.36
N ALA A 61 11.84 18.83 -2.42
CA ALA A 61 12.62 20.04 -2.62
C ALA A 61 12.22 21.14 -1.61
N ALA A 62 13.14 22.08 -1.34
CA ALA A 62 12.80 23.34 -0.68
C ALA A 62 11.90 24.20 -1.59
N ALA A 63 11.12 25.11 -1.01
CA ALA A 63 10.22 25.98 -1.75
C ALA A 63 11.00 26.84 -2.78
N GLY A 64 10.62 26.77 -4.06
CA GLY A 64 11.35 27.43 -5.15
C GLY A 64 12.69 26.79 -5.52
N GLN A 65 12.97 25.56 -5.05
CA GLN A 65 14.08 24.71 -5.50
C GLN A 65 13.58 23.46 -6.26
N GLU A 66 12.35 23.52 -6.76
CA GLU A 66 11.73 22.50 -7.63
C GLU A 66 12.65 22.18 -8.82
N ALA A 67 12.95 20.89 -9.02
CA ALA A 67 14.12 20.48 -9.78
C ALA A 67 13.93 20.57 -11.29
N SER A 68 14.30 21.73 -11.86
CA SER A 68 14.15 22.14 -13.27
C SER A 68 14.78 21.22 -14.34
N GLY A 69 15.45 20.14 -13.94
CA GLY A 69 16.12 19.19 -14.83
C GLY A 69 15.53 17.78 -14.93
N GLN A 70 14.64 17.35 -14.02
CA GLN A 70 14.11 15.96 -14.04
C GLN A 70 12.66 15.76 -13.60
N GLU A 71 12.06 16.66 -12.80
CA GLU A 71 10.65 16.46 -12.42
C GLU A 71 9.71 16.67 -13.62
N SER A 72 8.70 15.81 -13.70
CA SER A 72 7.65 15.80 -14.73
C SER A 72 6.37 15.22 -14.11
N GLU A 73 5.29 15.14 -14.88
CA GLU A 73 4.02 14.52 -14.44
C GLU A 73 4.20 13.12 -13.80
N TRP A 74 5.26 12.37 -14.17
CA TRP A 74 5.45 10.97 -13.78
C TRP A 74 6.81 10.63 -13.14
N VAL A 75 7.82 11.48 -13.31
CA VAL A 75 9.11 11.43 -12.60
C VAL A 75 9.03 12.48 -11.51
N VAL A 76 9.03 12.06 -10.24
CA VAL A 76 8.75 12.97 -9.12
C VAL A 76 9.57 12.60 -7.89
N SER A 77 9.80 13.56 -7.00
CA SER A 77 10.31 13.38 -5.64
C SER A 77 9.48 12.38 -4.82
N VAL A 78 10.08 11.77 -3.78
CA VAL A 78 9.44 10.66 -3.04
C VAL A 78 8.11 11.09 -2.41
N ARG A 79 8.05 12.28 -1.79
CA ARG A 79 6.83 12.88 -1.23
C ARG A 79 5.68 12.90 -2.23
N VAL A 80 5.96 13.35 -3.46
CA VAL A 80 4.94 13.44 -4.52
C VAL A 80 4.55 12.05 -5.03
N SER A 81 5.47 11.08 -5.07
CA SER A 81 5.15 9.68 -5.42
C SER A 81 4.24 8.97 -4.41
N MET A 82 4.15 9.50 -3.18
CA MET A 82 3.29 9.01 -2.09
C MET A 82 2.09 9.95 -1.81
N ALA A 83 1.88 11.00 -2.60
CA ALA A 83 0.90 12.05 -2.28
C ALA A 83 -0.56 11.66 -2.53
N GLU A 84 -0.85 10.80 -3.50
CA GLU A 84 -2.21 10.34 -3.81
C GLU A 84 -2.66 9.24 -2.83
N PRO A 85 -3.79 9.40 -2.12
CA PRO A 85 -4.34 8.34 -1.28
C PRO A 85 -4.68 7.09 -2.11
N TYR A 86 -4.19 5.93 -1.67
CA TYR A 86 -4.50 4.65 -2.28
C TYR A 86 -5.67 3.99 -1.52
N PRO A 87 -6.84 3.77 -2.15
CA PRO A 87 -7.96 3.09 -1.50
C PRO A 87 -7.70 1.57 -1.46
N LEU A 88 -7.67 0.99 -0.25
CA LEU A 88 -7.49 -0.44 -0.03
C LEU A 88 -8.77 -1.21 -0.33
N GLU A 89 -8.69 -2.53 -0.56
CA GLU A 89 -9.90 -3.38 -0.61
C GLU A 89 -10.66 -3.36 0.73
N PRO A 90 -12.00 -3.27 0.72
CA PRO A 90 -12.90 -3.39 -0.43
C PRO A 90 -13.21 -2.07 -1.17
N GLU A 91 -12.64 -0.93 -0.78
CA GLU A 91 -12.94 0.36 -1.41
C GLU A 91 -12.41 0.44 -2.85
N ARG A 92 -13.35 0.56 -3.79
CA ARG A 92 -13.08 0.90 -5.19
C ARG A 92 -13.94 2.08 -5.64
N PRO A 93 -13.59 3.33 -5.25
CA PRO A 93 -14.22 4.53 -5.81
C PRO A 93 -14.02 4.61 -7.34
N GLU A 94 -14.64 5.58 -8.00
CA GLU A 94 -14.24 5.92 -9.37
C GLU A 94 -12.99 6.80 -9.32
N THR A 95 -11.99 6.48 -10.15
CA THR A 95 -10.72 7.20 -10.18
C THR A 95 -10.82 8.39 -11.14
N PRO A 96 -10.72 9.65 -10.69
CA PRO A 96 -10.84 10.83 -11.55
C PRO A 96 -9.74 10.92 -12.61
N LEU A 97 -9.97 11.70 -13.67
CA LEU A 97 -8.95 11.96 -14.69
C LEU A 97 -7.68 12.53 -14.05
N GLY A 98 -6.52 12.01 -14.45
CA GLY A 98 -5.20 12.37 -13.88
C GLY A 98 -4.84 11.64 -12.59
N VAL A 99 -5.78 10.98 -11.91
CA VAL A 99 -5.51 10.24 -10.67
C VAL A 99 -5.07 8.80 -11.00
N SER A 100 -3.98 8.35 -10.38
CA SER A 100 -3.36 7.04 -10.56
C SER A 100 -2.45 6.74 -9.35
N PRO A 101 -3.00 6.41 -8.17
CA PRO A 101 -2.23 6.36 -6.94
C PRO A 101 -1.05 5.39 -7.03
N GLY A 102 0.14 5.90 -6.69
CA GLY A 102 1.42 5.21 -6.80
C GLY A 102 2.04 5.07 -8.19
N ARG A 103 1.33 5.44 -9.28
CA ARG A 103 1.85 5.37 -10.66
C ARG A 103 2.91 6.45 -10.96
N ARG A 104 2.91 7.56 -10.23
CA ARG A 104 4.00 8.55 -10.21
C ARG A 104 5.12 8.04 -9.29
N ARG A 105 6.38 8.12 -9.70
CA ARG A 105 7.48 7.45 -8.99
C ARG A 105 8.82 8.19 -9.03
N SER A 106 9.56 8.11 -7.93
CA SER A 106 10.95 8.58 -7.81
C SER A 106 11.89 7.51 -8.34
N TYR A 107 12.56 7.80 -9.47
CA TYR A 107 13.57 6.88 -10.01
C TYR A 107 14.84 6.88 -9.17
N ASP A 108 15.17 7.97 -8.47
CA ASP A 108 16.29 8.00 -7.53
C ASP A 108 16.07 7.03 -6.37
N LEU A 109 14.84 6.96 -5.82
CA LEU A 109 14.49 5.97 -4.80
C LEU A 109 14.59 4.54 -5.35
N LEU A 110 13.98 4.26 -6.50
CA LEU A 110 13.99 2.91 -7.09
C LEU A 110 15.39 2.44 -7.49
N GLN A 111 16.21 3.33 -8.06
CA GLN A 111 17.61 3.04 -8.38
C GLN A 111 18.49 2.91 -7.13
N THR A 112 18.15 3.61 -6.04
CA THR A 112 18.88 3.50 -4.77
C THR A 112 18.57 2.18 -4.05
N LEU A 113 17.29 1.77 -4.04
CA LEU A 113 16.80 0.52 -3.45
C LEU A 113 17.19 -0.73 -4.24
N TYR A 114 17.00 -0.70 -5.57
CA TYR A 114 17.06 -1.89 -6.43
C TYR A 114 18.19 -1.82 -7.49
N GLY A 115 18.85 -0.67 -7.65
CA GLY A 115 19.99 -0.51 -8.57
C GLY A 115 19.64 0.13 -9.91
N ALA A 116 20.66 0.78 -10.51
CA ALA A 116 20.53 1.63 -11.71
C ALA A 116 20.80 0.94 -13.06
N SER A 117 20.91 -0.39 -13.11
CA SER A 117 21.27 -1.12 -14.34
C SER A 117 20.67 -2.53 -14.39
N PRO A 118 20.48 -3.14 -15.59
CA PRO A 118 19.92 -4.49 -15.70
C PRO A 118 20.79 -5.53 -15.00
N LYS A 119 22.12 -5.32 -14.97
CA LYS A 119 23.05 -6.20 -14.23
C LYS A 119 22.86 -6.07 -12.72
N ALA A 120 22.75 -4.84 -12.20
CA ALA A 120 22.60 -4.60 -10.76
C ALA A 120 21.25 -5.11 -10.21
N VAL A 121 20.16 -4.94 -10.98
CA VAL A 121 18.87 -5.54 -10.62
C VAL A 121 18.95 -7.06 -10.76
N GLY A 122 19.31 -7.55 -11.96
CA GLY A 122 19.30 -8.99 -12.27
C GLY A 122 20.16 -9.85 -11.34
N SER A 123 21.27 -9.33 -10.81
CA SER A 123 22.17 -10.09 -9.93
C SER A 123 21.65 -10.38 -8.52
N HIS A 124 20.51 -9.82 -8.11
CA HIS A 124 19.94 -10.02 -6.77
C HIS A 124 18.45 -10.46 -6.78
N LEU A 125 17.88 -10.69 -7.96
CA LEU A 125 16.52 -11.24 -8.06
C LEU A 125 16.48 -12.68 -7.53
N VAL A 126 15.37 -13.04 -6.89
CA VAL A 126 15.12 -14.38 -6.37
C VAL A 126 13.81 -14.93 -6.92
N GLN A 127 13.68 -16.25 -6.93
CA GLN A 127 12.48 -16.92 -7.39
C GLN A 127 11.32 -16.70 -6.42
N ALA A 128 10.16 -16.29 -6.96
CA ALA A 128 8.88 -16.34 -6.28
C ALA A 128 7.91 -17.28 -7.01
N ARG A 129 6.82 -17.63 -6.34
CA ARG A 129 5.80 -18.55 -6.83
C ARG A 129 4.41 -17.94 -6.74
N LEU A 130 3.60 -18.14 -7.78
CA LEU A 130 2.17 -17.87 -7.76
C LEU A 130 1.41 -19.00 -8.46
N ASN A 131 0.50 -19.67 -7.75
CA ASN A 131 -0.35 -20.74 -8.26
C ASN A 131 0.46 -21.84 -8.98
N GLY A 132 1.61 -22.21 -8.39
CA GLY A 132 2.55 -23.20 -8.94
C GLY A 132 3.45 -22.73 -10.09
N GLN A 133 3.27 -21.50 -10.60
CA GLN A 133 4.14 -20.88 -11.60
C GLN A 133 5.31 -20.16 -10.92
N HIS A 134 6.43 -19.99 -11.62
CA HIS A 134 7.62 -19.31 -11.11
C HIS A 134 7.94 -18.04 -11.89
N LEU A 135 8.41 -17.01 -11.19
CA LEU A 135 8.98 -15.79 -11.77
C LEU A 135 10.16 -15.30 -10.92
N HIS A 136 10.86 -14.26 -11.37
CA HIS A 136 11.92 -13.61 -10.60
C HIS A 136 11.54 -12.16 -10.24
N LEU A 137 11.68 -11.82 -8.96
CA LEU A 137 11.39 -10.51 -8.36
C LEU A 137 12.51 -10.12 -7.38
N SER A 138 12.52 -8.86 -6.92
CA SER A 138 13.40 -8.43 -5.82
C SER A 138 13.05 -9.17 -4.51
N PRO A 139 13.99 -9.40 -3.57
CA PRO A 139 13.76 -10.26 -2.41
C PRO A 139 12.52 -9.94 -1.57
N ALA A 140 12.23 -8.65 -1.36
CA ALA A 140 11.04 -8.22 -0.61
C ALA A 140 9.74 -8.50 -1.37
N ALA A 141 9.68 -8.15 -2.66
CA ALA A 141 8.53 -8.42 -3.53
C ALA A 141 8.30 -9.92 -3.73
N ALA A 142 9.38 -10.70 -3.84
CA ALA A 142 9.32 -12.16 -3.93
C ALA A 142 8.74 -12.79 -2.65
N GLN A 143 9.20 -12.35 -1.47
CA GLN A 143 8.67 -12.82 -0.19
C GLN A 143 7.20 -12.44 0.00
N ALA A 144 6.82 -11.21 -0.39
CA ALA A 144 5.45 -10.73 -0.39
C ALA A 144 4.53 -11.56 -1.30
N MET A 145 4.95 -11.83 -2.54
CA MET A 145 4.19 -12.70 -3.45
C MET A 145 4.02 -14.11 -2.87
N ASN A 146 5.07 -14.70 -2.29
CA ASN A 146 4.98 -16.04 -1.71
C ASN A 146 3.98 -16.12 -0.52
N ARG A 147 3.78 -15.03 0.23
CA ARG A 147 2.75 -14.95 1.28
C ARG A 147 1.35 -14.76 0.69
N ALA A 148 1.19 -13.93 -0.34
CA ALA A 148 -0.07 -13.82 -1.08
C ALA A 148 -0.48 -15.15 -1.74
N ASP A 149 0.47 -15.90 -2.30
CA ASP A 149 0.26 -17.25 -2.86
C ASP A 149 -0.20 -18.24 -1.79
N ALA A 150 0.33 -18.16 -0.56
CA ALA A 150 -0.12 -18.99 0.55
C ALA A 150 -1.59 -18.73 0.94
N VAL A 151 -2.09 -17.50 0.75
CA VAL A 151 -3.50 -17.13 0.94
C VAL A 151 -4.38 -17.54 -0.25
N LEU A 152 -3.86 -17.41 -1.48
CA LEU A 152 -4.63 -17.64 -2.72
C LEU A 152 -4.69 -19.10 -3.16
N ALA A 153 -3.60 -19.87 -3.05
CA ALA A 153 -3.54 -21.25 -3.56
C ALA A 153 -4.61 -22.19 -2.97
N PRO A 154 -5.00 -22.11 -1.68
CA PRO A 154 -6.14 -22.87 -1.15
C PRO A 154 -7.48 -22.45 -1.79
N GLN A 155 -7.67 -21.16 -2.08
CA GLN A 155 -8.90 -20.66 -2.70
C GLN A 155 -9.02 -21.12 -4.16
N VAL A 156 -7.91 -21.17 -4.89
CA VAL A 156 -7.85 -21.65 -6.29
C VAL A 156 -8.33 -23.09 -6.46
N ALA A 157 -8.24 -23.93 -5.42
CA ALA A 157 -8.78 -25.29 -5.43
C ALA A 157 -10.32 -25.33 -5.41
N HIS A 158 -10.98 -24.26 -4.95
CA HIS A 158 -12.43 -24.19 -4.77
C HIS A 158 -13.12 -23.16 -5.70
N GLU A 159 -12.41 -22.13 -6.18
CA GLU A 159 -12.90 -21.16 -7.17
C GLU A 159 -12.08 -21.21 -8.48
N PRO A 160 -12.53 -21.96 -9.51
CA PRO A 160 -11.84 -22.06 -10.80
C PRO A 160 -11.59 -20.73 -11.52
N ARG A 161 -12.38 -19.69 -11.23
CA ARG A 161 -12.20 -18.33 -11.78
C ARG A 161 -10.92 -17.66 -11.27
N LEU A 162 -10.46 -17.97 -10.06
CA LEU A 162 -9.15 -17.50 -9.58
C LEU A 162 -8.02 -18.15 -10.40
N LYS A 163 -8.17 -19.44 -10.75
CA LYS A 163 -7.18 -20.15 -11.58
C LYS A 163 -6.99 -19.56 -12.97
N THR A 164 -8.04 -18.97 -13.56
CA THR A 164 -7.96 -18.33 -14.89
C THR A 164 -7.40 -16.92 -14.83
N LEU A 165 -7.51 -16.23 -13.69
CA LEU A 165 -6.98 -14.88 -13.47
C LEU A 165 -5.56 -14.85 -12.90
N LEU A 166 -5.13 -15.90 -12.18
CA LEU A 166 -3.78 -16.06 -11.63
C LEU A 166 -2.83 -16.81 -12.57
N LYS A 167 -2.81 -16.47 -13.87
CA LYS A 167 -1.78 -16.95 -14.81
C LYS A 167 -0.71 -15.87 -14.96
N MET A 168 0.56 -16.24 -14.85
CA MET A 168 1.67 -15.29 -15.02
C MET A 168 1.86 -14.91 -16.48
N ASP A 169 1.99 -13.61 -16.77
CA ASP A 169 2.40 -13.10 -18.09
C ASP A 169 3.31 -11.85 -17.96
N GLY A 170 4.08 -11.78 -16.87
CA GLY A 170 5.01 -10.69 -16.60
C GLY A 170 5.82 -10.90 -15.33
N GLY A 171 7.04 -10.33 -15.30
CA GLY A 171 7.99 -10.37 -14.18
C GLY A 171 9.13 -9.40 -14.47
N PHE A 172 10.35 -9.65 -13.97
CA PHE A 172 11.49 -8.80 -14.30
C PHE A 172 11.71 -8.66 -15.82
N ALA A 173 11.75 -7.42 -16.30
CA ALA A 173 12.08 -7.07 -17.69
C ALA A 173 12.66 -5.65 -17.73
N TRP A 174 13.95 -5.51 -18.08
CA TRP A 174 14.59 -4.20 -18.22
C TRP A 174 14.16 -3.51 -19.51
N ARG A 175 12.99 -2.85 -19.45
CA ARG A 175 12.36 -2.14 -20.57
C ARG A 175 11.88 -0.75 -20.16
N ARG A 176 11.79 0.17 -21.14
CA ARG A 176 10.98 1.38 -21.00
C ARG A 176 9.49 1.02 -21.17
N ILE A 177 8.61 1.91 -20.70
CA ILE A 177 7.16 1.78 -20.88
C ILE A 177 6.80 2.14 -22.34
N ALA A 178 5.75 1.52 -22.89
CA ALA A 178 5.41 1.60 -24.30
C ALA A 178 4.98 3.02 -24.73
N GLY A 179 5.83 3.68 -25.53
CA GLY A 179 5.64 5.06 -25.95
C GLY A 179 6.13 6.11 -24.95
N GLU A 180 6.94 5.73 -23.96
CA GLU A 180 7.46 6.63 -22.92
C GLU A 180 8.98 6.52 -22.77
N ASN A 181 9.64 7.62 -22.40
CA ASN A 181 11.07 7.62 -22.08
C ASN A 181 11.39 7.07 -20.68
N ARG A 182 10.40 6.55 -19.94
CA ARG A 182 10.50 6.14 -18.53
C ARG A 182 10.70 4.62 -18.40
N LEU A 183 11.50 4.17 -17.41
CA LEU A 183 11.66 2.73 -17.14
C LEU A 183 10.37 2.14 -16.55
N SER A 184 10.07 0.90 -16.93
CA SER A 184 8.94 0.16 -16.36
C SER A 184 9.27 -0.32 -14.93
N PRO A 185 8.29 -0.43 -14.01
CA PRO A 185 8.50 -1.06 -12.70
C PRO A 185 9.07 -2.48 -12.78
N HIS A 186 8.76 -3.22 -13.86
CA HIS A 186 9.37 -4.50 -14.18
C HIS A 186 10.91 -4.46 -14.29
N ALA A 187 11.49 -3.30 -14.63
CA ALA A 187 12.93 -3.11 -14.71
C ALA A 187 13.62 -3.15 -13.33
N PHE A 188 12.88 -2.98 -12.23
CA PHE A 188 13.40 -3.07 -10.86
C PHE A 188 13.04 -4.38 -10.16
N GLY A 189 12.37 -5.32 -10.86
CA GLY A 189 11.92 -6.58 -10.26
C GLY A 189 10.83 -6.44 -9.20
N ILE A 190 10.14 -5.29 -9.14
CA ILE A 190 9.08 -5.01 -8.16
C ILE A 190 7.67 -5.28 -8.69
N ALA A 191 7.52 -5.59 -9.98
CA ALA A 191 6.21 -5.69 -10.61
C ALA A 191 6.04 -6.94 -11.47
N PHE A 192 4.78 -7.36 -11.60
CA PHE A 192 4.36 -8.54 -12.35
C PHE A 192 2.98 -8.33 -12.96
N ASP A 193 2.70 -9.08 -14.03
CA ASP A 193 1.43 -9.01 -14.76
C ASP A 193 0.73 -10.39 -14.74
N ILE A 194 -0.59 -10.41 -14.57
CA ILE A 194 -1.40 -11.64 -14.59
C ILE A 194 -2.57 -11.60 -15.58
N SER A 195 -2.73 -12.71 -16.32
CA SER A 195 -3.82 -12.99 -17.27
C SER A 195 -4.27 -11.79 -18.14
N PRO A 196 -3.39 -11.12 -18.90
CA PRO A 196 -3.71 -9.90 -19.65
C PRO A 196 -4.79 -10.07 -20.73
N GLY A 197 -4.97 -11.28 -21.26
CA GLY A 197 -6.10 -11.63 -22.14
C GLY A 197 -7.48 -11.59 -21.48
N ILE A 198 -7.54 -11.36 -20.16
CA ILE A 198 -8.76 -11.08 -19.38
C ILE A 198 -8.61 -9.73 -18.66
N ALA A 199 -7.46 -9.49 -18.05
CA ALA A 199 -7.11 -8.33 -17.26
C ALA A 199 -6.55 -7.21 -18.16
N THR A 200 -7.41 -6.59 -18.95
CA THR A 200 -7.03 -5.65 -20.03
C THR A 200 -6.41 -4.32 -19.57
N TYR A 201 -5.53 -3.77 -20.40
CA TYR A 201 -4.91 -2.45 -20.28
C TYR A 201 -5.73 -1.38 -21.03
N TRP A 202 -5.77 -0.15 -20.52
CA TRP A 202 -6.67 0.90 -21.02
C TRP A 202 -6.58 1.20 -22.52
N ARG A 203 -5.39 1.11 -23.15
CA ARG A 203 -5.25 1.36 -24.60
C ARG A 203 -5.87 0.27 -25.46
N TRP A 204 -6.17 -0.92 -24.91
CA TRP A 204 -6.75 -2.05 -25.66
C TRP A 204 -8.28 -2.11 -25.58
N SER A 205 -8.92 -1.32 -24.71
CA SER A 205 -10.37 -1.28 -24.54
C SER A 205 -10.92 0.14 -24.68
N LYS A 206 -12.15 0.27 -25.19
CA LYS A 206 -12.85 1.56 -25.29
C LYS A 206 -13.59 1.95 -24.01
N LEU A 207 -13.71 1.04 -23.03
CA LEU A 207 -14.50 1.27 -21.82
C LEU A 207 -13.74 2.15 -20.80
N ARG A 208 -14.41 3.20 -20.31
CA ARG A 208 -13.92 4.13 -19.28
C ARG A 208 -15.08 4.45 -18.31
N PRO A 209 -15.06 3.99 -17.05
CA PRO A 209 -14.16 2.95 -16.49
C PRO A 209 -14.36 1.57 -17.16
N HIS A 210 -13.48 0.61 -16.87
CA HIS A 210 -13.72 -0.80 -17.24
C HIS A 210 -14.58 -1.49 -16.17
N PRO A 211 -15.59 -2.29 -16.51
CA PRO A 211 -16.40 -3.02 -15.52
C PRO A 211 -15.56 -3.89 -14.56
N LEU A 212 -14.46 -4.48 -15.06
CA LEU A 212 -13.53 -5.25 -14.22
C LEU A 212 -12.85 -4.42 -13.12
N GLN A 213 -12.71 -3.09 -13.24
CA GLN A 213 -12.19 -2.29 -12.11
C GLN A 213 -13.04 -2.51 -10.85
N LYS A 214 -14.37 -2.67 -11.01
CA LYS A 214 -15.28 -3.04 -9.92
C LYS A 214 -15.40 -4.56 -9.71
N SER A 215 -15.37 -5.38 -10.77
CA SER A 215 -15.71 -6.82 -10.70
C SER A 215 -14.52 -7.82 -10.77
N TYR A 216 -13.28 -7.34 -10.73
CA TYR A 216 -12.09 -8.17 -10.49
C TYR A 216 -12.13 -8.77 -9.07
N PRO A 217 -11.81 -10.06 -8.85
CA PRO A 217 -11.96 -10.70 -7.55
C PRO A 217 -11.22 -9.98 -6.42
N ALA A 218 -11.96 -9.55 -5.40
CA ALA A 218 -11.40 -8.88 -4.23
C ALA A 218 -10.41 -9.77 -3.46
N SER A 219 -10.57 -11.10 -3.51
CA SER A 219 -9.59 -12.06 -2.96
C SER A 219 -8.19 -11.88 -3.54
N ILE A 220 -8.06 -11.68 -4.86
CA ILE A 220 -6.77 -11.47 -5.53
C ILE A 220 -6.18 -10.12 -5.13
N VAL A 221 -6.97 -9.05 -5.25
CA VAL A 221 -6.49 -7.69 -4.97
C VAL A 221 -6.10 -7.55 -3.49
N ALA A 222 -6.94 -8.01 -2.56
CA ALA A 222 -6.68 -7.95 -1.13
C ALA A 222 -5.52 -8.85 -0.68
N ALA A 223 -5.29 -10.01 -1.31
CA ALA A 223 -4.13 -10.84 -0.98
C ALA A 223 -2.80 -10.16 -1.34
N PHE A 224 -2.76 -9.43 -2.47
CA PHE A 224 -1.57 -8.68 -2.88
C PHE A 224 -1.42 -7.34 -2.15
N GLU A 225 -2.51 -6.60 -1.93
CA GLU A 225 -2.50 -5.37 -1.12
C GLU A 225 -2.11 -5.64 0.33
N ASN A 226 -2.56 -6.75 0.93
CA ASN A 226 -2.15 -7.10 2.27
C ASN A 226 -0.63 -7.25 2.42
N GLU A 227 0.03 -7.64 1.34
CA GLU A 227 1.46 -7.93 1.26
C GLU A 227 2.30 -6.78 0.69
N GLY A 228 1.70 -5.62 0.39
CA GLY A 228 2.43 -4.42 -0.01
C GLY A 228 2.43 -4.10 -1.51
N PHE A 229 1.65 -4.80 -2.33
CA PHE A 229 1.47 -4.46 -3.75
C PHE A 229 0.30 -3.50 -3.96
N ILE A 230 0.47 -2.51 -4.83
CA ILE A 230 -0.64 -1.74 -5.42
C ILE A 230 -1.11 -2.40 -6.73
N TRP A 231 -2.39 -2.24 -7.06
CA TRP A 231 -3.01 -2.80 -8.25
C TRP A 231 -3.34 -1.72 -9.30
N GLY A 232 -2.88 -1.92 -10.54
CA GLY A 232 -3.10 -1.00 -11.66
C GLY A 232 -4.57 -0.80 -12.06
N GLY A 233 -5.48 -1.66 -11.58
CA GLY A 233 -6.92 -1.47 -11.74
C GLY A 233 -7.52 -0.29 -10.97
N LYS A 234 -6.82 0.26 -9.96
CA LYS A 234 -7.25 1.45 -9.19
C LYS A 234 -6.83 2.78 -9.85
N TRP A 235 -6.13 2.75 -10.99
CA TRP A 235 -5.78 3.92 -11.78
C TRP A 235 -6.91 4.34 -12.76
N HIS A 236 -6.96 5.61 -13.15
CA HIS A 236 -7.89 6.08 -14.20
C HIS A 236 -7.53 5.48 -15.57
N GLU A 237 -6.26 5.61 -15.93
CA GLU A 237 -5.61 4.87 -17.01
C GLU A 237 -5.25 3.46 -16.51
N TYR A 238 -6.28 2.61 -16.35
CA TYR A 238 -6.17 1.30 -15.72
C TYR A 238 -5.20 0.33 -16.42
N ASP A 239 -4.56 -0.49 -15.61
CA ASP A 239 -3.73 -1.60 -16.04
C ASP A 239 -4.11 -2.84 -15.20
N LEU A 240 -5.16 -3.55 -15.62
CA LEU A 240 -5.85 -4.54 -14.75
C LEU A 240 -5.00 -5.79 -14.47
N MET A 241 -4.05 -6.11 -15.35
CA MET A 241 -3.07 -7.19 -15.19
C MET A 241 -2.02 -6.88 -14.12
N HIS A 242 -1.78 -5.60 -13.84
CA HIS A 242 -0.52 -5.13 -13.27
C HIS A 242 -0.55 -4.98 -11.75
N PHE A 243 0.49 -5.47 -11.09
CA PHE A 243 0.74 -5.29 -9.66
C PHE A 243 2.18 -4.78 -9.43
N GLU A 244 2.33 -3.72 -8.63
CA GLU A 244 3.63 -3.07 -8.33
C GLU A 244 3.87 -3.09 -6.81
N TYR A 245 5.01 -3.62 -6.35
CA TYR A 245 5.38 -3.69 -4.94
C TYR A 245 5.76 -2.30 -4.42
N ARG A 246 4.83 -1.68 -3.67
CA ARG A 246 4.91 -0.32 -3.11
C ARG A 246 4.44 -0.31 -1.65
N PRO A 247 5.11 -1.08 -0.77
CA PRO A 247 4.72 -1.25 0.64
C PRO A 247 4.62 0.08 1.41
N GLU A 248 5.35 1.12 1.01
CA GLU A 248 5.26 2.44 1.64
C GLU A 248 3.90 3.11 1.41
N ILE A 249 3.27 2.89 0.25
CA ILE A 249 1.93 3.40 -0.09
C ILE A 249 0.85 2.61 0.64
N ILE A 250 0.98 1.28 0.69
CA ILE A 250 0.05 0.42 1.45
C ILE A 250 0.09 0.74 2.95
N CYS A 251 1.29 0.97 3.51
CA CYS A 251 1.43 1.45 4.89
C CYS A 251 0.72 2.81 5.09
N LYS A 252 0.96 3.79 4.20
CA LYS A 252 0.32 5.11 4.28
C LYS A 252 -1.20 5.02 4.23
N ALA A 253 -1.74 4.17 3.36
CA ALA A 253 -3.17 3.90 3.27
C ALA A 253 -3.73 3.29 4.57
N ARG A 254 -3.04 2.31 5.17
CA ARG A 254 -3.43 1.72 6.46
C ARG A 254 -3.42 2.73 7.61
N VAL A 255 -2.41 3.60 7.67
CA VAL A 255 -2.35 4.68 8.68
C VAL A 255 -3.51 5.66 8.49
N LEU A 256 -3.78 6.11 7.26
CA LEU A 256 -4.90 6.99 6.94
C LEU A 256 -6.29 6.37 7.21
N GLN A 257 -6.41 5.04 7.14
CA GLN A 257 -7.62 4.30 7.50
C GLN A 257 -7.68 3.86 8.97
N GLY A 258 -6.69 4.21 9.81
CA GLY A 258 -6.61 3.78 11.21
C GLY A 258 -6.36 2.28 11.41
N GLN A 259 -6.02 1.54 10.36
CA GLN A 259 -5.64 0.12 10.41
C GLN A 259 -4.21 -0.09 10.93
N GLU A 260 -3.37 0.94 10.88
CA GLU A 260 -2.01 0.93 11.40
C GLU A 260 -1.73 2.17 12.25
N HIS A 261 -1.23 1.99 13.47
CA HIS A 261 -0.96 3.09 14.40
C HIS A 261 0.40 3.74 14.09
N LEU A 262 0.38 5.04 13.77
CA LEU A 262 1.58 5.87 13.67
C LEU A 262 2.12 6.18 15.08
N PRO A 263 3.33 5.71 15.45
CA PRO A 263 3.88 5.95 16.78
C PRO A 263 3.93 7.45 17.14
N GLY A 264 3.55 7.78 18.38
CA GLY A 264 3.58 9.15 18.88
C GLY A 264 2.35 10.01 18.56
N ALA A 265 1.42 9.55 17.70
CA ALA A 265 0.20 10.30 17.38
C ALA A 265 -0.65 10.62 18.64
N ASP A 266 -0.76 9.67 19.57
CA ASP A 266 -1.52 9.84 20.82
C ASP A 266 -0.97 10.97 21.71
N ALA A 267 0.35 11.22 21.68
CA ALA A 267 0.97 12.29 22.46
C ALA A 267 0.59 13.68 21.91
N ALA A 268 0.49 13.81 20.59
CA ALA A 268 0.02 15.05 19.96
C ALA A 268 -1.47 15.31 20.29
N ALA A 269 -2.32 14.27 20.22
CA ALA A 269 -3.72 14.37 20.61
C ALA A 269 -3.91 14.76 22.09
N GLN A 270 -3.11 14.19 22.99
CA GLN A 270 -3.15 14.52 24.42
C GLN A 270 -2.65 15.94 24.71
N SER A 271 -1.61 16.41 24.01
CA SER A 271 -1.11 17.80 24.18
C SER A 271 -2.13 18.84 23.70
N ALA A 272 -2.83 18.58 22.59
CA ALA A 272 -3.94 19.42 22.12
C ALA A 272 -5.11 19.43 23.12
N GLY A 273 -5.48 18.27 23.65
CA GLY A 273 -6.58 18.13 24.63
C GLY A 273 -6.36 18.83 25.97
N GLN A 274 -5.10 19.03 26.38
CA GLN A 274 -4.78 19.70 27.65
C GLN A 274 -4.81 21.24 27.58
N SER A 275 -4.94 21.83 26.38
CA SER A 275 -4.94 23.29 26.21
C SER A 275 -6.28 24.00 26.53
N LEU A 276 -7.34 23.25 26.90
CA LEU A 276 -8.69 23.79 27.13
C LEU A 276 -9.32 23.30 28.44
N ALA A 277 -8.66 23.58 29.57
CA ALA A 277 -9.24 23.48 30.90
C ALA A 277 -9.42 24.88 31.53
N PRO A 278 -10.65 25.38 31.76
CA PRO A 278 -10.86 26.67 32.40
C PRO A 278 -10.54 26.60 33.90
N VAL A 279 -9.83 27.61 34.42
CA VAL A 279 -9.45 27.68 35.84
C VAL A 279 -10.66 28.01 36.71
N VAL A 280 -11.30 26.97 37.26
CA VAL A 280 -12.33 27.09 38.29
C VAL A 280 -11.68 27.06 39.67
N LYS A 281 -11.87 28.12 40.46
CA LYS A 281 -11.41 28.17 41.86
C LYS A 281 -12.35 27.35 42.76
N PRO A 282 -11.83 26.62 43.78
CA PRO A 282 -12.66 25.85 44.70
C PRO A 282 -13.34 26.73 45.75
N THR A 283 -14.54 26.30 46.18
CA THR A 283 -15.22 26.77 47.39
C THR A 283 -15.90 25.60 48.07
N ASP A 284 -15.65 25.39 49.37
CA ASP A 284 -16.20 24.27 50.15
C ASP A 284 -17.73 24.32 50.31
N LYS A 285 -18.38 23.14 50.31
CA LYS A 285 -18.96 22.55 51.55
C LYS A 285 -19.63 21.18 51.39
N SER A 286 -19.27 20.28 52.32
CA SER A 286 -20.16 19.40 53.11
C SER A 286 -21.16 18.43 52.43
N ALA A 287 -20.72 17.18 52.30
CA ALA A 287 -21.37 15.93 52.76
C ALA A 287 -22.90 15.70 52.60
N ALA A 288 -23.26 14.56 51.95
CA ALA A 288 -24.20 13.56 52.49
C ALA A 288 -24.08 12.16 51.81
N ARG A 289 -24.32 11.11 52.61
CA ARG A 289 -24.64 9.68 52.29
C ARG A 289 -25.67 9.22 53.37
N PRO A 290 -26.28 8.01 53.44
CA PRO A 290 -26.02 6.72 52.77
C PRO A 290 -26.82 6.63 51.45
N GLU A 291 -27.57 5.62 50.95
CA GLU A 291 -27.99 4.24 51.33
C GLU A 291 -27.66 3.29 50.14
N SER A 292 -28.32 2.16 50.03
CA SER A 292 -28.23 1.12 49.01
C SER A 292 -29.59 0.46 48.78
N LYS A 293 -29.79 -0.26 47.66
CA LYS A 293 -30.57 -1.51 47.63
C LYS A 293 -30.43 -2.27 46.31
N SER A 294 -30.93 -3.51 46.31
CA SER A 294 -30.71 -4.55 45.29
C SER A 294 -32.01 -5.26 44.91
N ALA A 295 -32.17 -5.52 43.61
CA ALA A 295 -32.93 -6.61 42.96
C ALA A 295 -32.52 -6.59 41.47
N ASP A 296 -32.11 -7.64 40.75
CA ASP A 296 -32.40 -9.09 40.71
C ASP A 296 -33.40 -9.51 39.60
N LYS A 297 -33.05 -10.63 38.95
CA LYS A 297 -33.85 -11.60 38.19
C LYS A 297 -34.27 -11.45 36.71
N THR A 298 -34.04 -12.59 36.02
CA THR A 298 -34.76 -13.22 34.89
C THR A 298 -34.86 -12.46 33.55
N LEU A 299 -34.34 -12.99 32.44
CA LEU A 299 -34.73 -14.21 31.68
C LEU A 299 -36.14 -14.11 31.07
N ASP A 300 -36.22 -14.19 29.73
CA ASP A 300 -36.65 -15.44 29.10
C ASP A 300 -36.07 -15.60 27.67
N SER A 301 -36.31 -16.75 27.04
CA SER A 301 -35.84 -17.17 25.72
C SER A 301 -37.00 -17.46 24.77
N ALA A 302 -36.81 -17.29 23.45
CA ALA A 302 -37.48 -18.11 22.44
C ALA A 302 -36.78 -17.97 21.08
N ALA A 303 -36.64 -19.08 20.35
CA ALA A 303 -36.26 -19.11 18.95
C ALA A 303 -37.39 -19.72 18.11
N THR A 304 -37.55 -19.25 16.86
CA THR A 304 -38.26 -20.01 15.81
C THR A 304 -37.62 -19.77 14.45
N ARG A 305 -37.29 -20.87 13.74
CA ARG A 305 -37.14 -20.96 12.28
C ARG A 305 -38.15 -22.03 11.79
N PRO A 306 -38.65 -21.93 10.56
CA PRO A 306 -38.18 -22.82 9.46
C PRO A 306 -37.91 -22.03 8.16
N ALA A 307 -36.96 -22.43 7.30
CA ALA A 307 -37.10 -23.34 6.13
C ALA A 307 -38.09 -22.86 5.03
N GLY A 308 -37.79 -22.93 3.73
CA GLY A 308 -36.59 -23.47 3.06
C GLY A 308 -36.49 -23.12 1.56
N LEU A 309 -35.51 -23.72 0.86
CA LEU A 309 -35.25 -23.56 -0.59
C LEU A 309 -35.91 -24.71 -1.39
N PRO A 310 -36.20 -24.52 -2.70
CA PRO A 310 -35.22 -24.89 -3.74
C PRO A 310 -35.09 -23.93 -4.95
N GLN A 311 -34.06 -24.18 -5.75
CA GLN A 311 -33.79 -23.71 -7.12
C GLN A 311 -33.40 -24.95 -7.97
N PRO A 312 -33.07 -24.86 -9.28
CA PRO A 312 -33.21 -23.77 -10.27
C PRO A 312 -33.95 -24.23 -11.57
N GLU A 313 -34.05 -23.34 -12.57
CA GLU A 313 -34.05 -23.74 -13.99
C GLU A 313 -33.05 -22.90 -14.79
N ALA A 314 -32.61 -23.40 -15.96
CA ALA A 314 -31.47 -22.87 -16.69
C ALA A 314 -31.71 -22.71 -18.20
N ALA A 315 -31.34 -21.54 -18.71
CA ALA A 315 -31.09 -21.24 -20.12
C ALA A 315 -29.98 -20.17 -20.17
N GLY A 316 -29.15 -20.06 -21.20
CA GLY A 316 -29.09 -20.80 -22.47
C GLY A 316 -28.39 -19.92 -23.50
N ALA A 317 -27.07 -20.07 -23.66
CA ALA A 317 -26.25 -19.13 -24.41
C ALA A 317 -25.89 -19.64 -25.82
N PRO A 318 -26.14 -18.87 -26.89
CA PRO A 318 -25.60 -19.14 -28.22
C PRO A 318 -24.17 -18.60 -28.37
N ALA A 319 -23.37 -19.22 -29.26
CA ALA A 319 -22.02 -18.79 -29.59
C ALA A 319 -21.92 -18.30 -31.05
N ALA A 320 -21.09 -17.29 -31.29
CA ALA A 320 -20.61 -16.83 -32.60
C ALA A 320 -19.52 -15.74 -32.41
N PRO A 321 -18.68 -15.47 -33.42
CA PRO A 321 -17.92 -16.42 -34.23
C PRO A 321 -16.40 -16.33 -33.96
#